data_AF-A0A2K8UDS7-F1
#
_entry.id   AF-A0A2K8UDS7-F1
#
_cell.length_a   1.000
_cell.length_b   1.000
_cell.length_c   1.000
_cell.angle_alpha   90.00
_cell.angle_beta   90.00
_cell.angle_gamma   90.00
#
_symmetry.space_group_name_H-M   'P 1'
#
loop_
_entity.id
_entity.type
_entity.pdbx_description
1 polymer ?
#
loop_
_entity_poly.entity_id
_entity_poly.type
_entity_poly.pdbx_seq_one_letter_code
_entity_poly.pdbx_strand_id
1 'polypeptide(L)'
;MTKPVSTGPRHTLLAAVIALGAATFAIPVQPATPPNVYRFLFSDTPGKDLAETYRLNHDAAGIPLKLDRNLVTVDAALMTRIAMTLPERSDIRTQGRQLIAGEDAAVVHLLKPAEVWITFLHEGAAAKNAFGYFTYPEGQPPTSPSEITHVVILPNASFANGGGSALGLHTGNRIYLGQFPAGIRLGFFVVANGWHSTLGVNPDLNRYPVFYSLSTLNPEPTEELRKHMVLLKDSWGQRVVLGMEDLLRSAVGCDHDFNDVLFAVESNPVEAIATRGITELDLLTGRDLDGDGVPDTMDDYPQDPDMATRVTYPSNKTRAQLSFEDMWPLEGDYDLNDLVLAYTIEEGRDRDGNVRQVTGNFQIRARGSAYSHGFGLNFPQLPANALESASLWVDEQPSQPLVNEPGQPNLTLVLTTDTRKLAPKNPTTRTCYTTKFNADKNCMEEKGPTIHFQARFKQSRTRDEIGPAPYNPFIYIVGDRLRETHLPNQPPTAHSKTWLFGWSNEGSIPAIGRYYKTKDLGLPWAVNIPAEWRQPLEKQPVNACYPSFVDWVNSSGAKAADWYKSPAAGCVFPTP
;
A
#
# COMPACT_ATOMS: atom_id res chain seq x y z
N MET A 1 35.29 -5.65 -82.10
CA MET A 1 34.86 -7.05 -82.34
C MET A 1 34.73 -7.75 -80.99
N THR A 2 33.49 -8.10 -80.66
CA THR A 2 33.02 -9.19 -79.78
C THR A 2 33.95 -9.72 -78.68
N LYS A 3 33.55 -9.52 -77.41
CA LYS A 3 33.89 -10.41 -76.29
C LYS A 3 32.61 -10.92 -75.59
N PRO A 4 32.49 -12.24 -75.33
CA PRO A 4 31.38 -12.82 -74.59
C PRO A 4 31.70 -13.05 -73.10
N VAL A 5 30.69 -12.74 -72.28
CA VAL A 5 30.02 -13.50 -71.21
C VAL A 5 30.79 -14.55 -70.38
N SER A 6 30.67 -14.41 -69.04
CA SER A 6 30.32 -15.49 -68.06
C SER A 6 30.20 -14.88 -66.65
N THR A 7 29.02 -14.38 -66.25
CA THR A 7 28.07 -14.96 -65.25
C THR A 7 28.60 -15.22 -63.84
N GLY A 8 28.30 -14.29 -62.92
CA GLY A 8 28.20 -14.53 -61.48
C GLY A 8 26.79 -14.14 -60.98
N PRO A 9 26.19 -14.87 -60.03
CA PRO A 9 24.79 -14.68 -59.65
C PRO A 9 24.58 -13.49 -58.71
N ARG A 10 23.45 -12.81 -58.94
CA ARG A 10 22.94 -11.66 -58.19
C ARG A 10 22.33 -12.11 -56.86
N HIS A 11 22.73 -11.47 -55.76
CA HIS A 11 21.94 -11.44 -54.53
C HIS A 11 21.06 -10.19 -54.54
N THR A 12 19.75 -10.41 -54.66
CA THR A 12 18.68 -9.43 -54.42
C THR A 12 18.59 -9.11 -52.93
N LEU A 13 18.82 -7.85 -52.56
CA LEU A 13 18.39 -7.31 -51.27
C LEU A 13 16.86 -7.18 -51.29
N LEU A 14 16.16 -7.97 -50.49
CA LEU A 14 14.78 -7.67 -50.08
C LEU A 14 14.83 -6.59 -48.99
N ALA A 15 14.36 -5.39 -49.32
CA ALA A 15 13.99 -4.39 -48.34
C ALA A 15 12.64 -4.79 -47.73
N ALA A 16 12.64 -5.21 -46.47
CA ALA A 16 11.41 -5.40 -45.70
C ALA A 16 10.97 -4.03 -45.15
N VAL A 17 9.92 -3.48 -45.75
CA VAL A 17 9.18 -2.33 -45.21
C VAL A 17 8.37 -2.84 -44.03
N ILE A 18 8.81 -2.52 -42.81
CA ILE A 18 8.00 -2.71 -41.60
C ILE A 18 6.98 -1.58 -41.57
N ALA A 19 5.75 -1.89 -41.96
CA ALA A 19 4.61 -1.03 -41.72
C ALA A 19 4.37 -0.98 -40.20
N LEU A 20 4.70 0.16 -39.56
CA LEU A 20 4.16 0.49 -38.23
C LEU A 20 2.65 0.71 -38.38
N GLY A 21 1.87 -0.35 -38.16
CA GLY A 21 0.46 -0.22 -37.85
C GLY A 21 0.32 0.37 -36.45
N ALA A 22 0.21 1.69 -36.36
CA ALA A 22 -0.26 2.35 -35.15
C ALA A 22 -1.73 1.93 -34.93
N ALA A 23 -1.95 0.95 -34.07
CA ALA A 23 -3.28 0.65 -33.55
C ALA A 23 -3.67 1.79 -32.60
N THR A 24 -4.28 2.84 -33.16
CA THR A 24 -5.02 3.82 -32.38
C THR A 24 -6.20 3.10 -31.76
N PHE A 25 -6.12 2.79 -30.46
CA PHE A 25 -7.29 2.47 -29.67
C PHE A 25 -8.14 3.74 -29.58
N ALA A 26 -9.08 3.90 -30.51
CA ALA A 26 -10.16 4.86 -30.37
C ALA A 26 -11.00 4.40 -29.18
N ILE A 27 -10.86 5.10 -28.05
CA ILE A 27 -11.81 5.01 -26.95
C ILE A 27 -13.16 5.40 -27.56
N PRO A 28 -14.21 4.56 -27.48
CA PRO A 28 -15.53 4.95 -27.96
C PRO A 28 -15.93 6.21 -27.18
N VAL A 29 -16.17 7.30 -27.91
CA VAL A 29 -16.76 8.51 -27.35
C VAL A 29 -18.13 8.11 -26.81
N GLN A 30 -18.20 8.04 -25.49
CA GLN A 30 -19.43 7.79 -24.77
C GLN A 30 -20.40 8.95 -25.10
N PRO A 31 -21.67 8.69 -25.45
CA PRO A 31 -22.63 9.77 -25.66
C PRO A 31 -22.72 10.62 -24.39
N ALA A 32 -22.85 11.94 -24.57
CA ALA A 32 -22.90 12.91 -23.49
C ALA A 32 -23.86 12.45 -22.37
N THR A 33 -23.27 12.11 -21.22
CA THR A 33 -23.98 11.78 -19.99
C THR A 33 -24.78 13.01 -19.55
N PRO A 34 -26.00 12.87 -19.01
CA PRO A 34 -26.72 14.00 -18.42
C PRO A 34 -25.83 14.71 -17.38
N PRO A 35 -25.94 16.04 -17.22
CA PRO A 35 -25.15 16.76 -16.24
C PRO A 35 -25.42 16.19 -14.83
N ASN A 36 -24.34 15.83 -14.13
CA ASN A 36 -24.27 15.39 -12.73
C ASN A 36 -24.78 13.96 -12.43
N VAL A 37 -24.14 12.95 -13.01
CA VAL A 37 -24.37 11.55 -12.59
C VAL A 37 -23.39 11.18 -11.48
N TYR A 38 -23.86 11.27 -10.23
CA TYR A 38 -23.15 10.70 -9.09
C TYR A 38 -23.13 9.17 -9.15
N ARG A 39 -22.03 8.58 -8.68
CA ARG A 39 -21.90 7.16 -8.34
C ARG A 39 -21.49 7.04 -6.88
N PHE A 40 -21.99 6.04 -6.16
CA PHE A 40 -21.55 5.77 -4.79
C PHE A 40 -20.40 4.77 -4.79
N LEU A 41 -19.38 5.02 -3.98
CA LEU A 41 -18.30 4.06 -3.75
C LEU A 41 -18.84 2.77 -3.11
N PHE A 42 -19.74 2.91 -2.14
CA PHE A 42 -20.44 1.81 -1.50
C PHE A 42 -21.73 1.49 -2.26
N SER A 43 -21.64 0.55 -3.21
CA SER A 43 -22.74 0.18 -4.11
C SER A 43 -22.81 -1.33 -4.37
N ASP A 44 -22.39 -2.16 -3.41
CA ASP A 44 -22.34 -3.62 -3.55
C ASP A 44 -23.68 -4.24 -3.97
N THR A 45 -24.78 -3.66 -3.51
CA THR A 45 -26.14 -4.08 -3.86
C THR A 45 -26.76 -3.07 -4.84
N PRO A 46 -26.72 -3.30 -6.16
CA PRO A 46 -27.27 -2.37 -7.13
C PRO A 46 -28.80 -2.32 -7.03
N GLY A 47 -29.35 -1.10 -7.06
CA GLY A 47 -30.79 -0.86 -7.20
C GLY A 47 -31.20 -0.60 -8.65
N LYS A 48 -32.50 -0.44 -8.91
CA LYS A 48 -33.00 -0.08 -10.26
C LYS A 48 -32.61 1.34 -10.70
N ASP A 49 -32.27 2.18 -9.73
CA ASP A 49 -31.84 3.56 -9.91
C ASP A 49 -30.81 3.93 -8.82
N LEU A 50 -30.25 5.14 -8.92
CA LEU A 50 -29.22 5.63 -8.00
C LEU A 50 -29.74 5.78 -6.56
N ALA A 51 -30.99 6.22 -6.40
CA ALA A 51 -31.61 6.42 -5.08
C ALA A 51 -31.87 5.10 -4.36
N GLU A 52 -32.30 4.07 -5.09
CA GLU A 52 -32.44 2.72 -4.57
C GLU A 52 -31.08 2.09 -4.28
N THR A 53 -30.08 2.29 -5.14
CA THR A 53 -28.71 1.86 -4.87
C THR A 53 -28.18 2.47 -3.56
N TYR A 54 -28.39 3.77 -3.33
CA TYR A 54 -28.04 4.41 -2.08
C TYR A 54 -28.72 3.75 -0.87
N ARG A 55 -30.06 3.62 -0.90
CA ARG A 55 -30.85 3.05 0.20
C ARG A 55 -30.53 1.59 0.51
N LEU A 56 -30.03 0.82 -0.46
CA LEU A 56 -29.62 -0.57 -0.26
C LEU A 56 -28.24 -0.72 0.39
N ASN A 57 -27.40 0.32 0.34
CA ASN A 57 -26.01 0.25 0.79
C ASN A 57 -25.67 1.21 1.93
N HIS A 58 -26.60 2.08 2.35
CA HIS A 58 -26.41 3.05 3.43
C HIS A 58 -27.54 2.96 4.45
N ASP A 59 -27.25 3.32 5.70
CA ASP A 59 -28.25 3.44 6.75
C ASP A 59 -29.07 4.74 6.64
N ALA A 60 -30.03 4.91 7.56
CA ALA A 60 -30.90 6.10 7.59
C ALA A 60 -30.17 7.42 7.89
N ALA A 61 -28.93 7.36 8.37
CA ALA A 61 -28.06 8.51 8.60
C ALA A 61 -27.10 8.76 7.42
N GLY A 62 -27.16 7.96 6.35
CA GLY A 62 -26.29 8.08 5.19
C GLY A 62 -24.91 7.45 5.37
N ILE A 63 -24.73 6.62 6.40
CA ILE A 63 -23.47 5.94 6.67
C ILE A 63 -23.44 4.62 5.89
N PRO A 64 -22.35 4.30 5.17
CA PRO A 64 -22.27 3.05 4.42
C PRO A 64 -22.38 1.81 5.33
N LEU A 65 -23.20 0.84 4.93
CA LEU A 65 -23.42 -0.39 5.69
C LEU A 65 -22.17 -1.28 5.75
N LYS A 66 -21.30 -1.20 4.74
CA LYS A 66 -20.01 -1.91 4.67
C LYS A 66 -18.80 -1.04 5.03
N LEU A 67 -19.01 0.11 5.68
CA LEU A 67 -17.90 0.90 6.21
C LEU A 67 -17.12 0.07 7.24
N ASP A 68 -15.80 -0.05 7.08
CA ASP A 68 -14.97 -0.72 8.08
C ASP A 68 -15.04 0.08 9.39
N ARG A 69 -15.47 -0.61 10.45
CA ARG A 69 -15.62 -0.04 11.78
C ARG A 69 -14.35 -0.18 12.61
N ASN A 70 -13.33 -0.88 12.12
CA ASN A 70 -12.02 -0.91 12.74
C ASN A 70 -11.32 0.43 12.47
N LEU A 71 -11.17 1.23 13.53
CA LEU A 71 -10.47 2.50 13.43
C LEU A 71 -8.97 2.25 13.30
N VAL A 72 -8.36 2.83 12.26
CA VAL A 72 -6.91 2.96 12.23
C VAL A 72 -6.49 4.00 13.26
N THR A 73 -5.37 3.76 13.94
CA THR A 73 -4.85 4.71 14.92
C THR A 73 -4.40 5.98 14.20
N VAL A 74 -5.02 7.10 14.53
CA VAL A 74 -4.57 8.45 14.15
C VAL A 74 -3.83 9.01 15.35
N ASP A 75 -2.58 9.43 15.12
CA ASP A 75 -1.74 9.98 16.17
C ASP A 75 -2.30 11.31 16.69
N ALA A 76 -2.27 11.50 18.01
CA ALA A 76 -2.66 12.76 18.65
C ALA A 76 -1.72 13.91 18.22
N ALA A 77 -0.44 13.61 17.95
CA ALA A 77 0.49 14.61 17.44
C ALA A 77 0.06 15.12 16.05
N LEU A 78 -0.37 14.22 15.16
CA LEU A 78 -0.94 14.61 13.86
C LEU A 78 -2.15 15.53 14.03
N MET A 79 -3.12 15.17 14.88
CA MET A 79 -4.30 16.01 15.12
C MET A 79 -3.94 17.38 15.70
N THR A 80 -2.95 17.45 16.59
CA THR A 80 -2.46 18.73 17.14
C THR A 80 -1.81 19.60 16.06
N ARG A 81 -0.97 19.01 15.20
CA ARG A 81 -0.32 19.73 14.09
C ARG A 81 -1.35 20.25 13.07
N ILE A 82 -2.38 19.45 12.79
CA ILE A 82 -3.51 19.88 11.96
C ILE A 82 -4.23 21.07 12.61
N ALA A 83 -4.60 20.98 13.88
CA ALA A 83 -5.30 22.06 14.57
C ALA A 83 -4.47 23.35 14.68
N MET A 84 -3.14 23.26 14.72
CA MET A 84 -2.25 24.43 14.64
C MET A 84 -2.16 25.01 13.24
N THR A 85 -2.14 24.16 12.21
CA THR A 85 -2.00 24.59 10.80
C THR A 85 -3.32 25.10 10.22
N LEU A 86 -4.44 24.46 10.60
CA LEU A 86 -5.82 24.75 10.17
C LEU A 86 -6.72 24.97 11.41
N PRO A 87 -6.48 26.04 12.18
CA PRO A 87 -7.25 26.33 13.39
C PRO A 87 -8.69 26.70 13.06
N GLU A 88 -9.62 26.04 13.75
CA GLU A 88 -11.05 26.29 13.67
C GLU A 88 -11.39 27.78 13.82
N ARG A 89 -12.20 28.31 12.89
CA ARG A 89 -12.69 29.68 12.79
C ARG A 89 -11.60 30.73 12.66
N SER A 90 -10.52 30.40 11.96
CA SER A 90 -9.37 31.29 11.80
C SER A 90 -8.88 31.31 10.35
N ASP A 91 -8.88 32.51 9.75
CA ASP A 91 -8.50 32.72 8.36
C ASP A 91 -7.02 32.41 8.11
N ILE A 92 -6.75 31.27 7.46
CA ILE A 92 -5.38 30.78 7.22
C ILE A 92 -4.59 31.67 6.26
N ARG A 93 -5.26 32.53 5.47
CA ARG A 93 -4.58 33.45 4.55
C ARG A 93 -3.79 34.53 5.29
N THR A 94 -4.14 34.78 6.55
CA THR A 94 -3.50 35.80 7.39
C THR A 94 -2.27 35.29 8.14
N GLN A 95 -2.00 33.98 8.11
CA GLN A 95 -0.97 33.32 8.91
C GLN A 95 0.46 33.46 8.35
N GLY A 96 0.66 34.17 7.23
CA GLY A 96 1.98 34.39 6.63
C GLY A 96 2.62 33.15 6.01
N ARG A 97 1.86 32.05 5.88
CA ARG A 97 2.26 30.79 5.21
C ARG A 97 1.40 30.57 3.97
N GLN A 98 2.03 30.11 2.88
CA GLN A 98 1.30 29.74 1.66
C GLN A 98 0.76 28.31 1.79
N LEU A 99 -0.36 28.16 2.50
CA LEU A 99 -1.04 26.87 2.70
C LEU A 99 -2.00 26.52 1.56
N ILE A 100 -2.56 27.54 0.90
CA ILE A 100 -3.43 27.38 -0.26
C ILE A 100 -2.56 27.34 -1.51
N ALA A 101 -2.33 26.13 -2.02
CA ALA A 101 -1.46 25.90 -3.16
C ALA A 101 -2.18 26.14 -4.51
N GLY A 102 -1.42 26.18 -5.61
CA GLY A 102 -1.97 26.24 -6.96
C GLY A 102 -2.58 24.91 -7.42
N GLU A 103 -3.22 24.90 -8.59
CA GLU A 103 -3.99 23.76 -9.13
C GLU A 103 -3.26 22.40 -9.08
N ASP A 104 -1.94 22.39 -9.38
CA ASP A 104 -1.14 21.16 -9.36
C ASP A 104 -0.99 20.54 -7.97
N ALA A 105 -0.94 21.37 -6.92
CA ALA A 105 -0.83 20.95 -5.53
C ALA A 105 -2.19 20.96 -4.81
N ALA A 106 -3.28 21.18 -5.56
CA ALA A 106 -4.65 21.03 -5.10
C ALA A 106 -5.26 19.69 -5.58
N VAL A 107 -4.46 18.71 -5.99
CA VAL A 107 -4.91 17.37 -6.35
C VAL A 107 -3.87 16.33 -5.95
N VAL A 108 -4.29 15.09 -5.73
CA VAL A 108 -3.35 13.98 -5.47
C VAL A 108 -2.86 13.43 -6.81
N HIS A 109 -1.54 13.49 -7.06
CA HIS A 109 -0.91 13.01 -8.29
C HIS A 109 -0.22 11.67 -8.07
N LEU A 110 -0.62 10.65 -8.84
CA LEU A 110 -0.04 9.32 -8.79
C LEU A 110 1.05 9.13 -9.85
N LEU A 111 2.30 8.97 -9.41
CA LEU A 111 3.48 8.72 -10.25
C LEU A 111 3.67 7.24 -10.61
N LYS A 112 3.08 6.34 -9.81
CA LYS A 112 3.19 4.89 -9.94
C LYS A 112 1.79 4.26 -9.81
N PRO A 113 1.56 3.04 -10.33
CA PRO A 113 0.33 2.31 -10.02
C PRO A 113 0.25 2.09 -8.52
N ALA A 114 -0.90 2.40 -7.92
CA ALA A 114 -1.06 2.35 -6.47
C ALA A 114 -2.48 2.06 -6.03
N GLU A 115 -2.56 1.38 -4.90
CA GLU A 115 -3.75 1.33 -4.08
C GLU A 115 -3.87 2.62 -3.27
N VAL A 116 -5.07 3.18 -3.15
CA VAL A 116 -5.30 4.46 -2.44
C VAL A 116 -6.38 4.30 -1.38
N TRP A 117 -6.12 4.88 -0.21
CA TRP A 117 -7.06 4.98 0.89
C TRP A 117 -7.24 6.44 1.31
N ILE A 118 -8.40 6.72 1.90
CA ILE A 118 -8.60 7.90 2.74
C ILE A 118 -8.91 7.49 4.16
N THR A 119 -8.50 8.29 5.12
CA THR A 119 -8.81 8.12 6.55
C THR A 119 -9.48 9.39 7.04
N PHE A 120 -10.71 9.27 7.54
CA PHE A 120 -11.43 10.41 8.13
C PHE A 120 -10.71 10.92 9.38
N LEU A 121 -10.44 12.21 9.43
CA LEU A 121 -9.75 12.85 10.55
C LEU A 121 -10.71 13.63 11.42
N HIS A 122 -11.47 14.57 10.85
CA HIS A 122 -12.41 15.42 11.58
C HIS A 122 -13.40 16.14 10.64
N GLU A 123 -14.40 16.79 11.25
CA GLU A 123 -15.34 17.74 10.63
C GLU A 123 -15.44 18.93 11.59
N GLY A 124 -15.07 20.13 11.12
CA GLY A 124 -15.27 21.41 11.82
C GLY A 124 -16.64 22.06 11.53
N ALA A 125 -17.34 21.59 10.50
CA ALA A 125 -18.60 22.16 10.04
C ALA A 125 -19.84 21.63 10.78
N ALA A 126 -20.91 22.45 10.79
CA ALA A 126 -22.25 22.00 11.15
C ALA A 126 -23.04 21.43 9.96
N ALA A 127 -22.52 21.57 8.74
CA ALA A 127 -23.18 21.16 7.50
C ALA A 127 -23.02 19.67 7.26
N LYS A 128 -24.10 19.00 6.79
CA LYS A 128 -24.04 17.57 6.44
C LYS A 128 -23.51 17.39 5.03
N ASN A 129 -22.20 17.54 4.89
CA ASN A 129 -21.52 17.52 3.61
C ASN A 129 -21.54 16.13 2.98
N ALA A 130 -21.80 16.08 1.67
CA ALA A 130 -21.50 14.90 0.87
C ALA A 130 -20.09 15.05 0.28
N PHE A 131 -19.22 14.08 0.51
CA PHE A 131 -17.82 14.12 0.10
C PHE A 131 -17.50 13.04 -0.93
N GLY A 132 -16.69 13.38 -1.92
CA GLY A 132 -16.30 12.45 -2.96
C GLY A 132 -15.03 12.84 -3.71
N TYR A 133 -14.71 12.02 -4.71
CA TYR A 133 -13.57 12.23 -5.59
C TYR A 133 -13.94 12.04 -7.05
N PHE A 134 -13.06 12.52 -7.92
CA PHE A 134 -13.04 12.25 -9.34
C PHE A 134 -11.60 12.04 -9.80
N THR A 135 -11.44 11.47 -10.99
CA THR A 135 -10.11 11.23 -11.56
C THR A 135 -10.01 11.75 -12.97
N TYR A 136 -8.80 12.11 -13.37
CA TYR A 136 -8.48 12.48 -14.73
C TYR A 136 -7.01 12.17 -15.07
N PRO A 137 -6.67 11.90 -16.34
CA PRO A 137 -5.29 11.73 -16.76
C PRO A 137 -4.46 12.99 -16.56
N GLU A 138 -3.18 12.83 -16.24
CA GLU A 138 -2.24 13.93 -16.17
C GLU A 138 -2.22 14.76 -17.46
N GLY A 139 -2.23 16.09 -17.31
CA GLY A 139 -2.30 17.04 -18.42
C GLY A 139 -3.70 17.20 -19.05
N GLN A 140 -4.73 16.53 -18.53
CA GLN A 140 -6.12 16.62 -19.02
C GLN A 140 -7.11 16.97 -17.90
N PRO A 141 -6.94 18.11 -17.19
CA PRO A 141 -7.89 18.52 -16.16
C PRO A 141 -9.28 18.77 -16.78
N PRO A 142 -10.37 18.34 -16.12
CA PRO A 142 -11.71 18.69 -16.56
C PRO A 142 -11.90 20.21 -16.51
N THR A 143 -12.57 20.76 -17.53
CA THR A 143 -12.80 22.20 -17.66
C THR A 143 -14.20 22.62 -17.25
N SER A 144 -15.08 21.64 -17.02
CA SER A 144 -16.44 21.86 -16.54
C SER A 144 -16.93 20.71 -15.66
N PRO A 145 -17.85 20.97 -14.71
CA PRO A 145 -18.44 19.90 -13.88
C PRO A 145 -19.10 18.78 -14.68
N SER A 146 -19.59 19.05 -15.90
CA SER A 146 -20.19 18.03 -16.78
C SER A 146 -19.21 17.00 -17.32
N GLU A 147 -17.90 17.28 -17.30
CA GLU A 147 -16.85 16.33 -17.70
C GLU A 147 -16.47 15.37 -16.58
N ILE A 148 -16.96 15.62 -15.36
CA ILE A 148 -16.61 14.83 -14.18
C ILE A 148 -17.55 13.65 -14.03
N THR A 149 -16.97 12.47 -13.79
CA THR A 149 -17.68 11.36 -13.17
C THR A 149 -17.48 11.45 -11.66
N HIS A 150 -18.50 11.92 -10.94
CA HIS A 150 -18.44 12.08 -9.49
C HIS A 150 -18.59 10.75 -8.77
N VAL A 151 -17.59 10.36 -7.99
CA VAL A 151 -17.66 9.20 -7.09
C VAL A 151 -17.82 9.70 -5.66
N VAL A 152 -19.04 9.58 -5.13
CA VAL A 152 -19.39 9.92 -3.76
C VAL A 152 -18.84 8.84 -2.83
N ILE A 153 -17.93 9.23 -1.94
CA ILE A 153 -17.33 8.34 -0.94
C ILE A 153 -18.25 8.27 0.28
N LEU A 154 -18.68 9.45 0.76
CA LEU A 154 -19.48 9.61 1.96
C LEU A 154 -20.65 10.54 1.63
N PRO A 155 -21.87 10.02 1.48
CA PRO A 155 -23.06 10.85 1.31
C PRO A 155 -23.30 11.79 2.49
N ASN A 156 -22.90 11.36 3.69
CA ASN A 156 -22.87 12.15 4.91
C ASN A 156 -21.50 12.00 5.57
N ALA A 157 -20.67 13.04 5.48
CA ALA A 157 -19.32 13.06 6.06
C ALA A 157 -19.29 13.52 7.53
N SER A 158 -20.45 13.59 8.21
CA SER A 158 -20.49 14.19 9.54
C SER A 158 -19.86 13.34 10.64
N PHE A 159 -19.11 14.04 11.49
CA PHE A 159 -18.48 13.52 12.68
C PHE A 159 -19.54 13.15 13.71
N ALA A 160 -19.41 11.95 14.30
CA ALA A 160 -20.42 11.38 15.20
C ALA A 160 -20.73 12.28 16.41
N ASN A 161 -19.78 13.12 16.84
CA ASN A 161 -19.93 14.04 17.96
C ASN A 161 -20.09 15.52 17.54
N GLY A 162 -20.11 15.82 16.23
CA GLY A 162 -20.12 17.20 15.69
C GLY A 162 -21.37 17.59 14.89
N GLY A 163 -22.28 16.64 14.63
CA GLY A 163 -23.45 16.87 13.76
C GLY A 163 -23.98 15.58 13.10
N GLY A 164 -23.16 14.52 13.14
CA GLY A 164 -23.50 13.17 12.72
C GLY A 164 -24.38 12.40 13.71
N SER A 165 -24.84 11.21 13.28
CA SER A 165 -25.47 10.25 14.20
C SER A 165 -24.41 9.58 15.07
N ALA A 166 -24.82 8.85 16.12
CA ALA A 166 -23.90 8.02 16.91
C ALA A 166 -23.18 6.93 16.08
N LEU A 167 -23.67 6.66 14.85
CA LEU A 167 -23.05 5.75 13.88
C LEU A 167 -22.24 6.48 12.80
N GLY A 168 -22.11 7.81 12.92
CA GLY A 168 -21.39 8.69 12.01
C GLY A 168 -19.91 8.40 11.94
N LEU A 169 -19.16 9.33 11.35
CA LEU A 169 -17.72 9.12 11.19
C LEU A 169 -16.99 9.40 12.50
N HIS A 170 -15.95 8.60 12.73
CA HIS A 170 -14.99 8.75 13.80
C HIS A 170 -13.60 8.91 13.19
N THR A 171 -12.76 9.70 13.86
CA THR A 171 -11.34 9.80 13.53
C THR A 171 -10.74 8.39 13.41
N GLY A 172 -10.11 8.10 12.28
CA GLY A 172 -9.55 6.78 11.97
C GLY A 172 -10.45 5.85 11.17
N ASN A 173 -11.66 6.26 10.76
CA ASN A 173 -12.40 5.47 9.76
C ASN A 173 -11.65 5.52 8.42
N ARG A 174 -11.08 4.38 8.01
CA ARG A 174 -10.32 4.23 6.77
C ARG A 174 -11.17 3.60 5.66
N ILE A 175 -11.08 4.16 4.46
CA ILE A 175 -11.87 3.78 3.29
C ILE A 175 -10.91 3.53 2.13
N TYR A 176 -11.02 2.36 1.50
CA TYR A 176 -10.28 2.04 0.28
C TYR A 176 -10.97 2.65 -0.94
N LEU A 177 -10.25 3.46 -1.71
CA LEU A 177 -10.78 4.07 -2.93
C LEU A 177 -10.63 3.16 -4.16
N GLY A 178 -9.61 2.30 -4.16
CA GLY A 178 -9.31 1.40 -5.27
C GLY A 178 -7.83 1.44 -5.68
N GLN A 179 -7.53 0.67 -6.73
CA GLN A 179 -6.25 0.69 -7.41
C GLN A 179 -6.32 1.61 -8.63
N PHE A 180 -5.32 2.47 -8.77
CA PHE A 180 -5.20 3.44 -9.86
C PHE A 180 -3.90 3.23 -10.62
N PRO A 181 -3.87 3.43 -11.95
CA PRO A 181 -2.63 3.41 -12.71
C PRO A 181 -1.80 4.68 -12.45
N ALA A 182 -0.51 4.63 -12.83
CA ALA A 182 0.34 5.81 -12.87
C ALA A 182 -0.20 6.87 -13.85
N GLY A 183 0.13 8.14 -13.61
CA GLY A 183 -0.27 9.27 -14.45
C GLY A 183 -1.73 9.69 -14.28
N ILE A 184 -2.35 9.31 -13.16
CA ILE A 184 -3.72 9.75 -12.80
C ILE A 184 -3.64 10.81 -11.71
N ARG A 185 -4.54 11.79 -11.81
CA ARG A 185 -4.80 12.79 -10.76
C ARG A 185 -6.14 12.51 -10.12
N LEU A 186 -6.18 12.56 -8.79
CA LEU A 186 -7.38 12.45 -7.98
C LEU A 186 -7.74 13.84 -7.47
N GLY A 187 -8.85 14.37 -7.96
CA GLY A 187 -9.48 15.58 -7.41
C GLY A 187 -10.59 15.20 -6.44
N PHE A 188 -10.85 16.08 -5.47
CA PHE A 188 -11.90 15.91 -4.48
C PHE A 188 -12.98 16.97 -4.63
N PHE A 189 -14.16 16.68 -4.10
CA PHE A 189 -15.28 17.62 -4.05
C PHE A 189 -16.11 17.45 -2.77
N VAL A 190 -16.72 18.55 -2.36
CA VAL A 190 -17.76 18.61 -1.31
C VAL A 190 -19.03 19.17 -1.95
N VAL A 191 -20.17 18.52 -1.69
CA VAL A 191 -21.49 19.13 -1.87
C VAL A 191 -21.90 19.69 -0.52
N ALA A 192 -21.85 21.01 -0.40
CA ALA A 192 -22.06 21.74 0.84
C ALA A 192 -23.46 21.49 1.38
N ASN A 193 -23.55 20.97 2.61
CA ASN A 193 -24.80 20.51 3.25
C ASN A 193 -25.64 19.58 2.35
N GLY A 194 -24.97 18.84 1.46
CA GLY A 194 -25.58 18.14 0.34
C GLY A 194 -26.21 16.80 0.67
N TRP A 195 -26.10 16.29 1.90
CA TRP A 195 -26.68 14.99 2.23
C TRP A 195 -28.21 14.99 2.08
N HIS A 196 -28.74 13.95 1.43
CA HIS A 196 -30.18 13.71 1.31
C HIS A 196 -30.54 12.30 1.77
N SER A 197 -31.44 12.18 2.75
CA SER A 197 -31.75 10.91 3.44
C SER A 197 -32.28 9.79 2.53
N THR A 198 -32.79 10.10 1.34
CA THR A 198 -33.29 9.10 0.37
C THR A 198 -32.53 9.04 -0.95
N LEU A 199 -31.74 10.09 -1.26
CA LEU A 199 -31.05 10.22 -2.56
C LEU A 199 -29.53 10.12 -2.40
N GLY A 200 -29.02 10.16 -1.17
CA GLY A 200 -27.60 10.29 -0.85
C GLY A 200 -27.12 11.73 -1.01
N VAL A 201 -27.31 12.31 -2.20
CA VAL A 201 -26.91 13.69 -2.51
C VAL A 201 -28.12 14.49 -2.99
N ASN A 202 -28.21 15.75 -2.56
CA ASN A 202 -29.28 16.66 -2.93
C ASN A 202 -29.13 17.11 -4.39
N PRO A 203 -30.18 17.00 -5.24
CA PRO A 203 -30.10 17.42 -6.64
C PRO A 203 -30.18 18.94 -6.84
N ASP A 204 -30.60 19.73 -5.84
CA ASP A 204 -30.70 21.19 -5.95
C ASP A 204 -29.34 21.87 -5.72
N LEU A 205 -28.47 21.80 -6.73
CA LEU A 205 -27.11 22.34 -6.63
C LEU A 205 -27.04 23.87 -6.54
N ASN A 206 -28.14 24.59 -6.80
CA ASN A 206 -28.20 26.02 -6.56
C ASN A 206 -28.28 26.34 -5.07
N ARG A 207 -28.95 25.47 -4.31
CA ARG A 207 -29.07 25.58 -2.86
C ARG A 207 -27.94 24.88 -2.11
N TYR A 208 -27.41 23.81 -2.70
CA TYR A 208 -26.35 22.97 -2.15
C TYR A 208 -25.17 22.94 -3.12
N PRO A 209 -24.34 23.99 -3.15
CA PRO A 209 -23.27 24.14 -4.14
C PRO A 209 -22.23 23.02 -4.01
N VAL A 210 -21.53 22.76 -5.12
CA VAL A 210 -20.41 21.83 -5.16
C VAL A 210 -19.11 22.62 -5.23
N PHE A 211 -18.20 22.33 -4.32
CA PHE A 211 -16.86 22.89 -4.29
C PHE A 211 -15.86 21.81 -4.64
N TYR A 212 -14.96 22.14 -5.57
CA TYR A 212 -13.96 21.25 -6.11
C TYR A 212 -12.57 21.65 -5.64
N SER A 213 -11.72 20.65 -5.55
CA SER A 213 -10.27 20.81 -5.43
C SER A 213 -9.64 21.63 -6.57
N LEU A 214 -10.16 21.48 -7.81
CA LEU A 214 -9.77 22.30 -8.96
C LEU A 214 -10.47 23.65 -8.92
N SER A 215 -9.71 24.74 -8.76
CA SER A 215 -10.29 26.08 -8.58
C SER A 215 -11.01 26.57 -9.83
N THR A 216 -10.55 26.16 -11.01
CA THR A 216 -11.21 26.45 -12.29
C THR A 216 -12.69 26.02 -12.39
N LEU A 217 -13.13 25.08 -11.55
CA LEU A 217 -14.51 24.58 -11.52
C LEU A 217 -15.42 25.31 -10.52
N ASN A 218 -14.86 26.17 -9.67
CA ASN A 218 -15.59 26.83 -8.59
C ASN A 218 -16.16 28.20 -9.01
N PRO A 219 -17.30 28.61 -8.43
CA PRO A 219 -18.11 29.71 -8.95
C PRO A 219 -17.60 31.12 -8.61
N GLU A 220 -16.64 31.27 -7.70
CA GLU A 220 -16.19 32.58 -7.22
C GLU A 220 -15.51 33.42 -8.32
N PRO A 221 -15.62 34.75 -8.26
CA PRO A 221 -15.15 35.64 -9.33
C PRO A 221 -13.62 35.76 -9.43
N THR A 222 -12.88 35.42 -8.37
CA THR A 222 -11.42 35.54 -8.34
C THR A 222 -10.77 34.17 -8.17
N GLU A 223 -9.61 33.96 -8.79
CA GLU A 223 -8.84 32.72 -8.64
C GLU A 223 -8.51 32.40 -7.17
N GLU A 224 -8.15 33.42 -6.39
CA GLU A 224 -7.83 33.21 -4.98
C GLU A 224 -9.01 32.74 -4.14
N LEU A 225 -10.23 33.17 -4.44
CA LEU A 225 -11.42 32.71 -3.71
C LEU A 225 -11.92 31.36 -4.21
N ARG A 226 -11.66 31.00 -5.46
CA ARG A 226 -12.06 29.71 -6.04
C ARG A 226 -11.33 28.50 -5.47
N LYS A 227 -10.32 28.65 -4.62
CA LYS A 227 -9.58 27.51 -4.05
C LYS A 227 -10.31 27.02 -2.78
N HIS A 228 -10.95 25.86 -2.81
CA HIS A 228 -11.70 25.32 -1.66
C HIS A 228 -11.00 24.17 -0.96
N MET A 229 -9.74 23.89 -1.31
CA MET A 229 -8.99 22.80 -0.72
C MET A 229 -7.57 23.23 -0.36
N VAL A 230 -7.09 22.72 0.76
CA VAL A 230 -5.66 22.66 1.08
C VAL A 230 -5.20 21.21 1.06
N LEU A 231 -3.94 21.03 0.67
CA LEU A 231 -3.26 19.76 0.68
C LEU A 231 -1.93 19.95 1.41
N LEU A 232 -1.72 19.20 2.49
CA LEU A 232 -0.61 19.37 3.40
C LEU A 232 0.09 18.03 3.58
N LYS A 233 1.40 17.96 3.40
CA LYS A 233 2.14 16.72 3.63
C LYS A 233 2.39 16.52 5.12
N ASP A 234 2.26 15.27 5.54
CA ASP A 234 2.71 14.75 6.82
C ASP A 234 3.83 13.74 6.53
N SER A 235 5.06 14.23 6.42
CA SER A 235 6.21 13.40 6.05
C SER A 235 6.49 12.30 7.08
N TRP A 236 6.22 12.60 8.37
CA TRP A 236 6.24 11.65 9.48
C TRP A 236 5.34 10.44 9.19
N GLY A 237 4.06 10.71 8.99
CA GLY A 237 3.04 9.69 8.83
C GLY A 237 2.95 9.13 7.40
N GLN A 238 3.82 9.56 6.48
CA GLN A 238 3.85 9.16 5.07
C GLN A 238 2.49 9.28 4.38
N ARG A 239 1.82 10.40 4.66
CA ARG A 239 0.46 10.68 4.18
C ARG A 239 0.32 12.13 3.78
N VAL A 240 -0.80 12.44 3.14
CA VAL A 240 -1.16 13.81 2.79
C VAL A 240 -2.49 14.14 3.44
N VAL A 241 -2.55 15.22 4.21
CA VAL A 241 -3.76 15.74 4.82
C VAL A 241 -4.48 16.66 3.83
N LEU A 242 -5.74 16.36 3.60
CA LEU A 242 -6.68 17.12 2.79
C LEU A 242 -7.66 17.83 3.72
N GLY A 243 -7.83 19.13 3.52
CA GLY A 243 -8.85 19.95 4.17
C GLY A 243 -9.66 20.72 3.14
N MET A 244 -10.97 20.80 3.35
CA MET A 244 -11.91 21.47 2.45
C MET A 244 -12.66 22.59 3.19
N GLU A 245 -13.00 23.63 2.44
CA GLU A 245 -13.94 24.68 2.85
C GLU A 245 -15.31 24.43 2.19
N ASP A 246 -16.39 24.41 2.98
CA ASP A 246 -17.75 24.09 2.55
C ASP A 246 -18.65 25.31 2.31
N LEU A 247 -18.15 26.52 2.56
CA LEU A 247 -18.85 27.76 2.23
C LEU A 247 -18.29 28.44 0.98
N LEU A 248 -19.14 29.22 0.31
CA LEU A 248 -18.69 30.18 -0.70
C LEU A 248 -17.66 31.11 -0.04
N ARG A 249 -16.44 31.15 -0.58
CA ARG A 249 -15.36 31.96 0.00
C ARG A 249 -15.57 33.46 -0.24
N SER A 250 -16.54 33.84 -1.06
CA SER A 250 -17.01 35.23 -1.15
C SER A 250 -18.05 35.60 -0.08
N ALA A 251 -18.57 34.65 0.70
CA ALA A 251 -19.58 34.90 1.70
C ALA A 251 -18.98 35.55 2.96
N VAL A 252 -19.73 36.48 3.56
CA VAL A 252 -19.32 37.23 4.76
C VAL A 252 -19.08 36.32 5.98
N GLY A 253 -19.70 35.14 6.02
CA GLY A 253 -19.59 34.18 7.12
C GLY A 253 -18.57 33.07 6.92
N CYS A 254 -17.84 33.05 5.80
CA CYS A 254 -16.75 32.09 5.57
C CYS A 254 -15.54 32.51 6.40
N ASP A 255 -15.03 31.59 7.22
CA ASP A 255 -13.87 31.80 8.09
C ASP A 255 -12.54 31.43 7.43
N HIS A 256 -12.57 30.72 6.30
CA HIS A 256 -11.41 30.40 5.49
C HIS A 256 -10.38 29.55 6.22
N ASP A 257 -10.82 28.59 7.03
CA ASP A 257 -9.94 27.71 7.78
C ASP A 257 -9.68 26.35 7.11
N PHE A 258 -10.51 25.97 6.12
CA PHE A 258 -10.40 24.74 5.33
C PHE A 258 -10.40 23.46 6.17
N ASN A 259 -11.02 23.47 7.35
CA ASN A 259 -11.10 22.31 8.22
C ASN A 259 -12.52 21.72 8.33
N ASP A 260 -13.48 22.23 7.54
CA ASP A 260 -14.88 21.80 7.53
C ASP A 260 -15.02 20.29 7.35
N VAL A 261 -14.19 19.71 6.49
CA VAL A 261 -13.99 18.25 6.43
C VAL A 261 -12.52 17.93 6.19
N LEU A 262 -11.98 17.04 7.02
CA LEU A 262 -10.56 16.67 7.03
C LEU A 262 -10.35 15.16 6.79
N PHE A 263 -9.44 14.83 5.89
CA PHE A 263 -9.01 13.46 5.59
C PHE A 263 -7.50 13.35 5.48
N ALA A 264 -6.95 12.19 5.82
CA ALA A 264 -5.62 11.78 5.34
C ALA A 264 -5.78 10.93 4.09
N VAL A 265 -4.90 11.11 3.10
CA VAL A 265 -4.78 10.30 1.89
C VAL A 265 -3.48 9.52 1.98
N GLU A 266 -3.58 8.21 1.77
CA GLU A 266 -2.46 7.26 1.84
C GLU A 266 -2.46 6.40 0.58
N SER A 267 -1.28 5.96 0.15
CA SER A 267 -1.14 5.05 -0.97
C SER A 267 -0.20 3.88 -0.66
N ASN A 268 -0.34 2.81 -1.42
CA ASN A 268 0.60 1.70 -1.47
C ASN A 268 0.98 1.43 -2.92
N PRO A 269 2.23 1.64 -3.32
CA PRO A 269 3.35 2.09 -2.48
C PRO A 269 3.22 3.58 -2.12
N VAL A 270 3.71 4.00 -0.94
CA VAL A 270 3.54 5.38 -0.39
C VAL A 270 4.04 6.45 -1.36
N GLU A 271 5.18 6.19 -1.98
CA GLU A 271 5.84 7.07 -2.95
C GLU A 271 5.08 7.25 -4.26
N ALA A 272 3.95 6.55 -4.44
CA ALA A 272 3.11 6.76 -5.60
C ALA A 272 2.50 8.16 -5.58
N ILE A 273 2.22 8.74 -4.41
CA ILE A 273 1.73 10.12 -4.30
C ILE A 273 2.91 11.08 -4.42
N ALA A 274 2.87 11.97 -5.42
CA ALA A 274 3.81 13.07 -5.52
C ALA A 274 3.61 14.07 -4.36
N THR A 275 4.67 14.33 -3.60
CA THR A 275 4.63 15.29 -2.48
C THR A 275 5.40 16.58 -2.75
N ARG A 276 6.08 16.66 -3.90
CA ARG A 276 6.82 17.86 -4.30
C ARG A 276 5.87 19.03 -4.51
N GLY A 277 6.11 20.14 -3.81
CA GLY A 277 5.26 21.34 -3.90
C GLY A 277 4.06 21.34 -2.95
N ILE A 278 3.85 20.25 -2.19
CA ILE A 278 2.88 20.22 -1.09
C ILE A 278 3.55 20.75 0.18
N THR A 279 2.90 21.70 0.84
CA THR A 279 3.40 22.33 2.08
C THR A 279 3.33 21.34 3.25
N GLU A 280 4.35 21.31 4.13
CA GLU A 280 4.37 20.47 5.33
C GLU A 280 3.49 21.05 6.45
N LEU A 281 2.80 20.18 7.19
CA LEU A 281 2.15 20.53 8.45
C LEU A 281 3.14 21.10 9.46
N ASP A 282 2.72 22.08 10.27
CA ASP A 282 3.58 22.66 11.30
C ASP A 282 4.16 21.58 12.22
N LEU A 283 5.43 21.74 12.59
CA LEU A 283 6.00 20.99 13.70
C LEU A 283 5.47 21.63 14.98
N LEU A 284 5.12 20.82 15.98
CA LEU A 284 4.88 21.36 17.30
C LEU A 284 6.16 22.03 17.80
N THR A 285 6.05 23.06 18.63
CA THR A 285 7.21 23.68 19.28
C THR A 285 7.40 23.06 20.66
N GLY A 286 8.62 22.70 21.04
CA GLY A 286 8.91 22.10 22.35
C GLY A 286 10.39 21.99 22.62
N ARG A 287 10.74 21.31 23.72
CA ARG A 287 12.12 20.89 23.96
C ARG A 287 12.49 19.86 22.88
N ASP A 288 13.70 19.99 22.36
CA ASP A 288 14.32 19.11 21.38
C ASP A 288 15.73 18.82 21.93
N LEU A 289 15.92 17.60 22.44
CA LEU A 289 17.09 17.19 23.20
C LEU A 289 18.29 16.88 22.30
N ASP A 290 18.08 16.32 21.12
CA ASP A 290 19.15 15.93 20.18
C ASP A 290 19.33 16.92 19.02
N GLY A 291 18.44 17.88 18.86
CA GLY A 291 18.56 19.00 17.94
C GLY A 291 18.23 18.62 16.49
N ASP A 292 17.48 17.54 16.28
CA ASP A 292 17.11 17.08 14.93
C ASP A 292 15.99 17.93 14.30
N GLY A 293 15.32 18.78 15.09
CA GLY A 293 14.23 19.67 14.70
C GLY A 293 12.84 19.15 15.06
N VAL A 294 12.73 17.96 15.65
CA VAL A 294 11.50 17.35 16.15
C VAL A 294 11.48 17.47 17.68
N PRO A 295 10.42 18.03 18.29
CA PRO A 295 10.34 18.10 19.73
C PRO A 295 10.22 16.72 20.40
N ASP A 296 10.82 16.56 21.58
CA ASP A 296 10.84 15.34 22.40
C ASP A 296 9.44 14.70 22.59
N THR A 297 8.40 15.52 22.66
CA THR A 297 7.00 15.05 22.85
C THR A 297 6.43 14.35 21.62
N MET A 298 7.07 14.56 20.47
CA MET A 298 6.75 13.97 19.20
C MET A 298 7.94 13.19 18.66
N ASP A 299 8.95 12.82 19.44
CA ASP A 299 10.10 12.11 18.92
C ASP A 299 10.13 10.71 19.53
N ASP A 300 10.09 9.67 18.68
CA ASP A 300 10.21 8.27 19.12
C ASP A 300 11.64 7.93 19.59
N TYR A 301 12.61 8.76 19.21
CA TYR A 301 14.05 8.65 19.47
C TYR A 301 14.68 9.98 19.91
N PRO A 302 14.23 10.63 21.02
CA PRO A 302 14.62 11.98 21.44
C PRO A 302 16.09 12.16 21.89
N GLN A 303 16.95 11.18 21.60
CA GLN A 303 18.37 11.17 21.93
C GLN A 303 19.22 10.73 20.72
N ASP A 304 18.61 10.46 19.57
CA ASP A 304 19.28 9.98 18.35
C ASP A 304 19.01 10.97 17.21
N PRO A 305 19.93 11.91 16.94
CA PRO A 305 19.67 12.99 15.99
C PRO A 305 19.53 12.57 14.52
N ASP A 306 19.66 11.27 14.21
CA ASP A 306 19.43 10.72 12.87
C ASP A 306 18.06 10.04 12.73
N MET A 307 17.25 9.95 13.80
CA MET A 307 15.94 9.29 13.79
C MET A 307 14.94 10.11 14.62
N ALA A 308 13.75 10.31 14.07
CA ALA A 308 12.64 10.97 14.74
C ALA A 308 11.44 10.04 14.92
N THR A 309 11.18 9.16 13.94
CA THR A 309 9.90 8.45 13.82
C THR A 309 10.08 6.95 13.75
N ARG A 310 9.25 6.21 14.49
CA ARG A 310 9.16 4.75 14.43
C ARG A 310 7.90 4.33 13.68
N VAL A 311 8.05 3.49 12.65
CA VAL A 311 6.93 2.90 11.91
C VAL A 311 6.97 1.39 11.96
N THR A 312 5.89 0.75 12.41
CA THR A 312 5.80 -0.71 12.52
C THR A 312 4.81 -1.30 11.51
N TYR A 313 5.26 -2.26 10.70
CA TYR A 313 4.44 -3.08 9.81
C TYR A 313 4.20 -4.48 10.41
N PRO A 314 2.98 -5.04 10.32
CA PRO A 314 1.76 -4.36 9.84
C PRO A 314 1.18 -3.39 10.87
N SER A 315 1.43 -3.62 12.16
CA SER A 315 1.16 -2.68 13.26
C SER A 315 1.91 -3.11 14.53
N ASN A 316 1.76 -2.36 15.62
CA ASN A 316 2.24 -2.75 16.95
C ASN A 316 1.37 -3.81 17.67
N LYS A 317 0.25 -4.24 17.07
CA LYS A 317 -0.71 -5.19 17.66
C LYS A 317 -0.85 -6.50 16.88
N THR A 318 -0.46 -6.50 15.61
CA THR A 318 -0.69 -7.59 14.67
C THR A 318 0.60 -7.96 13.95
N ARG A 319 0.60 -9.14 13.31
CA ARG A 319 1.73 -9.66 12.55
C ARG A 319 1.28 -10.03 11.15
N ALA A 320 2.21 -9.91 10.20
CA ALA A 320 2.05 -10.45 8.86
C ALA A 320 2.70 -11.84 8.79
N GLN A 321 2.48 -12.57 7.71
CA GLN A 321 3.10 -13.87 7.49
C GLN A 321 3.77 -13.96 6.11
N LEU A 322 5.01 -14.44 6.10
CA LEU A 322 5.67 -14.96 4.92
C LEU A 322 5.49 -16.47 4.87
N SER A 323 5.23 -16.99 3.69
CA SER A 323 5.11 -18.43 3.45
C SER A 323 5.81 -18.76 2.13
N PHE A 324 6.53 -19.89 2.13
CA PHE A 324 7.39 -20.32 1.03
C PHE A 324 7.12 -21.78 0.67
N GLU A 325 7.26 -22.07 -0.62
CA GLU A 325 7.58 -23.37 -1.22
C GLU A 325 9.11 -23.50 -1.39
N ASP A 326 9.64 -24.71 -1.32
CA ASP A 326 11.08 -24.97 -1.43
C ASP A 326 11.50 -25.79 -2.64
N MET A 327 10.53 -26.30 -3.39
CA MET A 327 10.79 -27.14 -4.55
C MET A 327 11.13 -26.35 -5.81
N TRP A 328 11.11 -25.00 -5.80
CA TRP A 328 11.55 -24.15 -6.92
C TRP A 328 12.84 -24.70 -7.53
N PRO A 329 12.94 -24.96 -8.84
CA PRO A 329 12.02 -24.58 -9.94
C PRO A 329 10.87 -25.57 -10.26
N LEU A 330 10.66 -26.61 -9.44
CA LEU A 330 9.51 -27.50 -9.52
C LEU A 330 8.36 -26.95 -8.68
N GLU A 331 7.12 -27.26 -9.09
CA GLU A 331 5.92 -26.80 -8.37
C GLU A 331 5.72 -27.50 -7.02
N GLY A 332 6.10 -28.78 -6.90
CA GLY A 332 5.91 -29.52 -5.65
C GLY A 332 4.46 -29.93 -5.40
N ASP A 333 4.08 -30.06 -4.14
CA ASP A 333 2.70 -30.30 -3.67
C ASP A 333 1.94 -29.00 -3.37
N TYR A 334 2.63 -27.86 -3.41
CA TYR A 334 2.05 -26.52 -3.49
C TYR A 334 1.15 -26.16 -2.30
N ASP A 335 1.51 -26.62 -1.11
CA ASP A 335 0.78 -26.40 0.15
C ASP A 335 1.21 -25.10 0.89
N LEU A 336 2.24 -24.42 0.41
CA LEU A 336 2.80 -23.16 0.90
C LEU A 336 3.16 -23.22 2.40
N ASN A 337 3.56 -24.38 2.91
CA ASN A 337 3.91 -24.55 4.31
C ASN A 337 5.37 -24.95 4.57
N ASP A 338 6.21 -25.06 3.53
CA ASP A 338 7.61 -25.53 3.66
C ASP A 338 8.41 -24.70 4.66
N LEU A 339 8.24 -23.37 4.63
CA LEU A 339 8.62 -22.46 5.70
C LEU A 339 7.56 -21.37 5.84
N VAL A 340 7.05 -21.18 7.07
CA VAL A 340 6.12 -20.10 7.40
C VAL A 340 6.70 -19.25 8.53
N LEU A 341 6.77 -17.94 8.32
CA LEU A 341 7.32 -16.96 9.27
C LEU A 341 6.25 -15.92 9.59
N ALA A 342 5.85 -15.79 10.86
CA ALA A 342 5.09 -14.62 11.30
C ALA A 342 6.07 -13.49 11.62
N TYR A 343 5.79 -12.26 11.17
CA TYR A 343 6.75 -11.19 11.29
C TYR A 343 6.18 -9.81 11.60
N THR A 344 7.04 -8.99 12.19
CA THR A 344 6.92 -7.53 12.22
C THR A 344 8.21 -6.90 11.72
N ILE A 345 8.09 -5.77 11.04
CA ILE A 345 9.22 -4.89 10.69
C ILE A 345 8.96 -3.55 11.35
N GLU A 346 10.00 -2.98 11.95
CA GLU A 346 10.02 -1.63 12.46
C GLU A 346 11.08 -0.82 11.72
N GLU A 347 10.70 0.36 11.24
CA GLU A 347 11.60 1.32 10.62
C GLU A 347 11.79 2.50 11.56
N GLY A 348 13.04 2.78 11.92
CA GLY A 348 13.44 4.07 12.49
C GLY A 348 13.78 5.01 11.35
N ARG A 349 13.12 6.16 11.30
CA ARG A 349 13.20 7.12 10.19
C ARG A 349 13.67 8.47 10.68
N ASP A 350 14.40 9.19 9.84
CA ASP A 350 14.76 10.59 10.10
C ASP A 350 13.55 11.53 10.01
N ARG A 351 13.74 12.81 10.36
CA ARG A 351 12.70 13.86 10.28
C ARG A 351 12.08 14.07 8.90
N ASP A 352 12.76 13.63 7.83
CA ASP A 352 12.27 13.75 6.46
C ASP A 352 11.50 12.48 6.02
N GLY A 353 11.37 11.49 6.92
CA GLY A 353 10.66 10.23 6.69
C GLY A 353 11.49 9.16 5.96
N ASN A 354 12.80 9.34 5.83
CA ASN A 354 13.70 8.35 5.21
C ASN A 354 14.17 7.33 6.24
N VAL A 355 14.37 6.08 5.83
CA VAL A 355 14.68 4.96 6.72
C VAL A 355 16.16 4.96 7.11
N ARG A 356 16.45 5.17 8.39
CA ARG A 356 17.78 5.10 8.99
C ARG A 356 18.09 3.72 9.57
N GLN A 357 17.07 3.05 10.11
CA GLN A 357 17.20 1.74 10.76
C GLN A 357 16.04 0.83 10.42
N VAL A 358 16.32 -0.46 10.27
CA VAL A 358 15.32 -1.53 10.15
C VAL A 358 15.54 -2.54 11.26
N THR A 359 14.50 -2.81 12.03
CA THR A 359 14.43 -3.91 13.00
C THR A 359 13.39 -4.91 12.51
N GLY A 360 13.70 -6.20 12.53
CA GLY A 360 12.74 -7.24 12.14
C GLY A 360 12.68 -8.39 13.10
N ASN A 361 11.48 -8.90 13.31
CA ASN A 361 11.19 -10.05 14.16
C ASN A 361 10.49 -11.11 13.30
N PHE A 362 11.11 -12.28 13.11
CA PHE A 362 10.56 -13.38 12.30
C PHE A 362 10.43 -14.64 13.14
N GLN A 363 9.21 -14.95 13.56
CA GLN A 363 8.89 -16.17 14.29
C GLN A 363 8.64 -17.32 13.31
N ILE A 364 9.36 -18.44 13.48
CA ILE A 364 9.08 -19.67 12.73
C ILE A 364 7.74 -20.24 13.20
N ARG A 365 6.74 -20.22 12.31
CA ARG A 365 5.40 -20.75 12.58
C ARG A 365 5.29 -22.21 12.15
N ALA A 366 5.87 -22.56 11.01
CA ALA A 366 5.86 -23.92 10.50
C ALA A 366 7.09 -24.22 9.63
N ARG A 367 7.43 -25.50 9.56
CA ARG A 367 8.30 -26.08 8.55
C ARG A 367 7.71 -27.41 8.11
N GLY A 368 6.96 -27.40 7.02
CA GLY A 368 6.44 -28.61 6.37
C GLY A 368 7.49 -29.36 5.57
N SER A 369 8.69 -28.83 5.35
CA SER A 369 9.65 -29.51 4.49
C SER A 369 10.50 -30.61 5.14
N ALA A 370 10.98 -31.54 4.30
CA ALA A 370 12.13 -32.41 4.57
C ALA A 370 13.50 -31.73 4.35
N TYR A 371 13.57 -30.71 3.48
CA TYR A 371 14.74 -29.85 3.33
C TYR A 371 14.94 -28.96 4.57
N SER A 372 16.18 -28.55 4.76
CA SER A 372 16.55 -27.45 5.64
C SER A 372 16.70 -26.19 4.80
N HIS A 373 16.29 -25.05 5.34
CA HIS A 373 16.40 -23.76 4.64
C HIS A 373 17.29 -22.78 5.39
N GLY A 374 18.09 -22.02 4.67
CA GLY A 374 18.51 -20.70 5.16
C GLY A 374 17.45 -19.66 4.83
N PHE A 375 17.46 -18.54 5.56
CA PHE A 375 16.55 -17.42 5.36
C PHE A 375 17.31 -16.09 5.41
N GLY A 376 16.98 -15.18 4.51
CA GLY A 376 17.64 -13.88 4.40
C GLY A 376 16.76 -12.79 3.80
N LEU A 377 17.29 -11.57 3.84
CA LEU A 377 16.72 -10.37 3.22
C LEU A 377 17.71 -9.80 2.21
N ASN A 378 17.24 -9.51 1.01
CA ASN A 378 17.98 -8.81 -0.02
C ASN A 378 17.46 -7.37 -0.13
N PHE A 379 18.37 -6.42 -0.36
CA PHE A 379 18.06 -5.01 -0.62
C PHE A 379 18.66 -4.65 -1.99
N PRO A 380 17.96 -4.95 -3.10
CA PRO A 380 18.56 -4.98 -4.43
C PRO A 380 19.18 -3.67 -4.93
N GLN A 381 18.75 -2.54 -4.36
CA GLN A 381 19.21 -1.21 -4.75
C GLN A 381 20.21 -0.60 -3.74
N LEU A 382 20.45 -1.24 -2.60
CA LEU A 382 21.43 -0.77 -1.63
C LEU A 382 22.80 -1.42 -1.89
N PRO A 383 23.89 -0.64 -1.86
CA PRO A 383 25.22 -1.20 -2.07
C PRO A 383 25.63 -2.11 -0.89
N ALA A 384 26.50 -3.08 -1.15
CA ALA A 384 27.01 -4.03 -0.15
C ALA A 384 27.59 -3.40 1.13
N ASN A 385 28.07 -2.16 1.07
CA ASN A 385 28.67 -1.43 2.19
C ASN A 385 27.69 -0.43 2.87
N ALA A 386 26.38 -0.54 2.64
CA ALA A 386 25.38 0.40 3.12
C ALA A 386 25.20 0.43 4.65
N LEU A 387 25.54 -0.67 5.35
CA LEU A 387 25.40 -0.78 6.81
C LEU A 387 26.43 0.06 7.54
N GLU A 388 25.96 0.77 8.56
CA GLU A 388 26.78 1.31 9.64
C GLU A 388 27.03 0.21 10.68
N SER A 389 25.97 -0.46 11.11
CA SER A 389 25.99 -1.59 12.03
C SER A 389 24.80 -2.50 11.79
N ALA A 390 24.96 -3.78 12.10
CA ALA A 390 23.82 -4.68 12.21
C ALA A 390 24.10 -5.78 13.23
N SER A 391 23.02 -6.29 13.83
CA SER A 391 23.07 -7.38 14.79
C SER A 391 21.91 -8.35 14.60
N LEU A 392 22.12 -9.59 15.02
CA LEU A 392 21.19 -10.70 14.90
C LEU A 392 21.16 -11.50 16.20
N TRP A 393 19.98 -11.93 16.63
CA TRP A 393 19.82 -12.84 17.75
C TRP A 393 18.58 -13.73 17.58
N VAL A 394 18.48 -14.78 18.38
CA VAL A 394 17.31 -15.69 18.40
C VAL A 394 16.74 -15.71 19.81
N ASP A 395 15.44 -15.46 19.93
CA ASP A 395 14.73 -15.31 21.20
C ASP A 395 15.48 -14.37 22.16
N GLU A 396 15.87 -14.86 23.34
CA GLU A 396 16.57 -14.09 24.37
C GLU A 396 18.10 -14.32 24.37
N GLN A 397 18.64 -14.95 23.32
CA GLN A 397 20.08 -15.22 23.23
C GLN A 397 20.89 -13.94 22.96
N PRO A 398 22.17 -13.89 23.34
CA PRO A 398 23.03 -12.74 23.08
C PRO A 398 23.16 -12.42 21.58
N SER A 399 23.13 -11.13 21.24
CA SER A 399 23.29 -10.68 19.87
C SER A 399 24.68 -10.91 19.31
N GLN A 400 24.72 -11.18 18.00
CA GLN A 400 25.93 -11.38 17.21
C GLN A 400 25.99 -10.32 16.11
N PRO A 401 27.18 -9.87 15.69
CA PRO A 401 27.32 -9.00 14.54
C PRO A 401 26.72 -9.63 13.28
N LEU A 402 25.91 -8.86 12.56
CA LEU A 402 25.37 -9.23 11.26
C LEU A 402 26.07 -8.38 10.19
N VAL A 403 26.51 -9.01 9.11
CA VAL A 403 27.22 -8.35 8.02
C VAL A 403 26.59 -8.68 6.69
N ASN A 404 26.90 -7.88 5.68
CA ASN A 404 26.57 -8.22 4.30
C ASN A 404 27.14 -9.60 3.93
N GLU A 405 26.35 -10.40 3.21
CA GLU A 405 26.80 -11.68 2.71
C GLU A 405 27.99 -11.50 1.74
N PRO A 406 29.14 -12.13 2.00
CA PRO A 406 30.32 -11.97 1.15
C PRO A 406 30.04 -12.33 -0.31
N GLY A 407 30.55 -11.52 -1.24
CA GLY A 407 30.41 -11.76 -2.68
C GLY A 407 29.17 -11.14 -3.32
N GLN A 408 28.24 -10.59 -2.52
CA GLN A 408 27.09 -9.86 -3.05
C GLN A 408 27.48 -8.42 -3.44
N PRO A 409 27.05 -7.92 -4.62
CA PRO A 409 27.26 -6.53 -5.01
C PRO A 409 26.31 -5.57 -4.27
N ASN A 410 25.16 -6.07 -3.84
CA ASN A 410 24.13 -5.35 -3.11
C ASN A 410 24.03 -5.87 -1.67
N LEU A 411 23.38 -5.11 -0.80
CA LEU A 411 23.20 -5.51 0.59
C LEU A 411 22.29 -6.75 0.68
N THR A 412 22.82 -7.85 1.21
CA THR A 412 22.10 -9.09 1.47
C THR A 412 22.45 -9.58 2.88
N LEU A 413 21.43 -9.82 3.71
CA LEU A 413 21.57 -10.25 5.09
C LEU A 413 21.02 -11.66 5.26
N VAL A 414 21.89 -12.60 5.65
CA VAL A 414 21.47 -13.98 5.99
C VAL A 414 21.10 -14.02 7.47
N LEU A 415 19.82 -14.15 7.77
CA LEU A 415 19.27 -14.10 9.13
C LEU A 415 19.32 -15.46 9.83
N THR A 416 19.32 -16.55 9.07
CA THR A 416 19.70 -17.88 9.58
C THR A 416 20.22 -18.74 8.45
N THR A 417 21.19 -19.58 8.75
CA THR A 417 21.75 -20.54 7.78
C THR A 417 21.02 -21.88 7.78
N ASP A 418 20.19 -22.17 8.79
CA ASP A 418 19.46 -23.44 8.91
C ASP A 418 18.29 -23.33 9.90
N THR A 419 17.08 -23.14 9.37
CA THR A 419 15.83 -23.05 10.14
C THR A 419 15.52 -24.33 10.93
N ARG A 420 16.01 -25.50 10.49
CA ARG A 420 15.80 -26.79 11.18
C ARG A 420 16.57 -26.87 12.49
N LYS A 421 17.69 -26.17 12.62
CA LYS A 421 18.44 -26.09 13.89
C LYS A 421 17.70 -25.25 14.93
N LEU A 422 16.92 -24.26 14.49
CA LEU A 422 16.16 -23.37 15.37
C LEU A 422 14.85 -24.02 15.80
N ALA A 423 14.07 -24.52 14.83
CA ALA A 423 12.75 -25.07 15.08
C ALA A 423 12.67 -26.50 14.52
N PRO A 424 13.22 -27.55 15.16
CA PRO A 424 13.30 -28.90 14.60
C PRO A 424 11.92 -29.58 14.44
N LYS A 425 11.63 -30.73 15.03
CA LYS A 425 10.24 -31.27 15.06
C LYS A 425 9.57 -30.89 16.38
N ASN A 426 8.24 -30.96 16.44
CA ASN A 426 7.50 -30.72 17.69
C ASN A 426 8.06 -31.65 18.81
N PRO A 427 8.45 -31.11 19.99
CA PRO A 427 9.24 -31.84 20.97
C PRO A 427 8.48 -32.93 21.74
N THR A 428 7.14 -32.93 21.75
CA THR A 428 6.36 -33.79 22.67
C THR A 428 4.95 -34.11 22.17
N THR A 429 4.80 -35.06 21.24
CA THR A 429 3.49 -35.68 20.96
C THR A 429 3.68 -37.12 20.46
N ARG A 430 3.11 -38.12 21.17
CA ARG A 430 3.14 -39.55 20.77
C ARG A 430 2.46 -39.81 19.41
N THR A 431 1.71 -38.85 18.90
CA THR A 431 0.99 -38.88 17.63
C THR A 431 1.72 -38.16 16.50
N CYS A 432 2.82 -37.45 16.80
CA CYS A 432 3.61 -36.66 15.86
C CYS A 432 4.92 -37.38 15.53
N TYR A 433 4.91 -38.24 14.52
CA TYR A 433 6.10 -38.96 14.04
C TYR A 433 6.81 -38.26 12.87
N THR A 434 6.39 -37.05 12.54
CA THR A 434 6.95 -36.29 11.42
C THR A 434 8.26 -35.59 11.80
N THR A 435 9.13 -35.37 10.82
CA THR A 435 10.31 -34.50 10.93
C THR A 435 9.97 -33.02 10.76
N LYS A 436 8.68 -32.69 10.63
CA LYS A 436 8.15 -31.36 10.34
C LYS A 436 7.78 -30.62 11.61
N PHE A 437 7.72 -29.29 11.53
CA PHE A 437 7.31 -28.41 12.62
C PHE A 437 5.95 -27.81 12.29
N ASN A 438 4.93 -28.02 13.14
CA ASN A 438 3.59 -27.40 13.00
C ASN A 438 2.95 -27.55 11.60
N ALA A 439 3.09 -28.73 10.97
CA ALA A 439 2.54 -29.00 9.63
C ALA A 439 1.67 -30.27 9.56
N ASP A 440 1.71 -31.11 10.61
CA ASP A 440 0.96 -32.37 10.67
C ASP A 440 -0.22 -32.22 11.63
N LYS A 441 -1.42 -32.60 11.14
CA LYS A 441 -2.70 -32.46 11.84
C LYS A 441 -2.76 -33.15 13.21
N ASN A 442 -1.88 -34.13 13.45
CA ASN A 442 -1.85 -34.87 14.71
C ASN A 442 -0.88 -34.27 15.74
N CYS A 443 -0.15 -33.21 15.37
CA CYS A 443 0.75 -32.47 16.25
C CYS A 443 -0.01 -31.29 16.87
N MET A 444 0.24 -31.01 18.15
CA MET A 444 -0.21 -29.76 18.76
C MET A 444 0.66 -28.60 18.25
N GLU A 445 0.07 -27.41 18.07
CA GLU A 445 0.85 -26.23 17.72
C GLU A 445 1.84 -25.88 18.83
N GLU A 446 3.10 -25.70 18.44
CA GLU A 446 4.18 -25.29 19.32
C GLU A 446 4.61 -23.87 18.97
N LYS A 447 4.94 -23.06 19.99
CA LYS A 447 5.48 -21.72 19.74
C LYS A 447 6.92 -21.85 19.21
N GLY A 448 7.15 -21.47 17.96
CA GLY A 448 8.50 -21.49 17.38
C GLY A 448 9.37 -20.31 17.85
N PRO A 449 10.69 -20.42 17.69
CA PRO A 449 11.66 -19.38 18.01
C PRO A 449 11.51 -18.17 17.09
N THR A 450 11.93 -17.02 17.58
CA THR A 450 11.91 -15.74 16.85
C THR A 450 13.33 -15.31 16.50
N ILE A 451 13.57 -15.11 15.21
CA ILE A 451 14.82 -14.54 14.69
C ILE A 451 14.65 -13.02 14.69
N HIS A 452 15.53 -12.33 15.41
CA HIS A 452 15.53 -10.88 15.53
C HIS A 452 16.75 -10.29 14.84
N PHE A 453 16.56 -9.20 14.11
CA PHE A 453 17.69 -8.43 13.60
C PHE A 453 17.45 -6.93 13.74
N GLN A 454 18.53 -6.18 13.81
CA GLN A 454 18.52 -4.72 13.70
C GLN A 454 19.67 -4.30 12.79
N ALA A 455 19.38 -3.46 11.81
CA ALA A 455 20.33 -2.94 10.84
C ALA A 455 20.20 -1.41 10.74
N ARG A 456 21.28 -0.70 11.08
CA ARG A 456 21.40 0.76 10.91
C ARG A 456 22.22 1.05 9.66
N PHE A 457 21.72 1.93 8.79
CA PHE A 457 22.41 2.34 7.58
C PHE A 457 23.31 3.53 7.81
N LYS A 458 24.40 3.66 7.04
CA LYS A 458 25.30 4.84 7.11
C LYS A 458 24.61 6.16 6.76
N GLN A 459 23.59 6.09 5.91
CA GLN A 459 22.78 7.21 5.45
C GLN A 459 21.33 6.74 5.42
N SER A 460 20.40 7.64 5.78
CA SER A 460 18.97 7.37 5.62
C SER A 460 18.66 7.07 4.16
N ARG A 461 17.73 6.14 3.96
CA ARG A 461 17.34 5.64 2.64
C ARG A 461 15.91 6.05 2.34
N THR A 462 15.71 6.63 1.17
CA THR A 462 14.37 6.89 0.66
C THR A 462 13.64 5.56 0.46
N ARG A 463 12.30 5.61 0.44
CA ARG A 463 11.48 4.41 0.19
C ARG A 463 11.82 3.75 -1.15
N ASP A 464 12.13 4.55 -2.18
CA ASP A 464 12.49 4.06 -3.51
C ASP A 464 13.80 3.25 -3.50
N GLU A 465 14.78 3.65 -2.69
CA GLU A 465 16.06 2.95 -2.58
C GLU A 465 15.97 1.66 -1.76
N ILE A 466 15.18 1.66 -0.67
CA ILE A 466 15.14 0.50 0.24
C ILE A 466 14.04 -0.51 -0.12
N GLY A 467 12.96 -0.06 -0.77
CA GLY A 467 11.76 -0.84 -1.05
C GLY A 467 10.76 -0.90 0.12
N PRO A 468 9.53 -1.38 -0.10
CA PRO A 468 8.54 -1.57 0.96
C PRO A 468 8.85 -2.81 1.81
N ALA A 469 8.49 -2.79 3.10
CA ALA A 469 8.51 -4.00 3.94
C ALA A 469 7.61 -5.09 3.29
N PRO A 470 7.98 -6.38 3.32
CA PRO A 470 9.12 -7.01 4.00
C PRO A 470 10.45 -6.96 3.22
N TYR A 471 10.62 -6.01 2.31
CA TYR A 471 11.73 -5.90 1.36
C TYR A 471 11.74 -7.09 0.40
N ASN A 472 12.91 -7.68 0.13
CA ASN A 472 13.01 -8.90 -0.68
C ASN A 472 13.48 -10.09 0.19
N PRO A 473 12.58 -10.73 0.95
CA PRO A 473 12.89 -11.92 1.71
C PRO A 473 13.05 -13.13 0.78
N PHE A 474 13.95 -14.03 1.18
CA PHE A 474 14.21 -15.26 0.43
C PHE A 474 14.63 -16.41 1.33
N ILE A 475 14.37 -17.62 0.85
CA ILE A 475 14.94 -18.85 1.41
C ILE A 475 15.95 -19.45 0.43
N TYR A 476 16.85 -20.30 0.94
CA TYR A 476 17.68 -21.17 0.10
C TYR A 476 17.82 -22.56 0.70
N ILE A 477 18.11 -23.56 -0.13
CA ILE A 477 18.27 -24.94 0.34
C ILE A 477 19.63 -25.12 1.01
N VAL A 478 19.65 -25.64 2.24
CA VAL A 478 20.91 -25.99 2.92
C VAL A 478 21.61 -27.11 2.16
N GLY A 479 22.88 -26.90 1.82
CA GLY A 479 23.65 -27.77 0.93
C GLY A 479 23.58 -27.36 -0.55
N ASP A 480 22.69 -26.43 -0.91
CA ASP A 480 22.62 -25.81 -2.24
C ASP A 480 22.28 -24.32 -2.11
N ARG A 481 23.21 -23.53 -1.54
CA ARG A 481 23.05 -22.10 -1.26
C ARG A 481 22.53 -21.30 -2.46
N LEU A 482 22.93 -21.67 -3.67
CA LEU A 482 22.60 -20.94 -4.89
C LEU A 482 21.13 -21.16 -5.35
N ARG A 483 20.42 -22.13 -4.76
CA ARG A 483 19.01 -22.40 -5.05
C ARG A 483 18.14 -21.57 -4.11
N GLU A 484 17.73 -20.40 -4.59
CA GLU A 484 16.98 -19.40 -3.83
C GLU A 484 15.51 -19.33 -4.29
N THR A 485 14.60 -19.16 -3.34
CA THR A 485 13.19 -18.83 -3.61
C THR A 485 12.89 -17.45 -3.01
N HIS A 486 12.39 -16.52 -3.83
CA HIS A 486 11.99 -15.17 -3.40
C HIS A 486 10.48 -14.95 -3.60
N LEU A 487 9.97 -13.83 -3.08
CA LEU A 487 8.63 -13.33 -3.40
C LEU A 487 8.46 -13.08 -4.92
N PRO A 488 7.23 -13.18 -5.46
CA PRO A 488 6.95 -12.93 -6.86
C PRO A 488 7.43 -11.56 -7.32
N ASN A 489 8.01 -11.50 -8.52
CA ASN A 489 8.58 -10.31 -9.15
C ASN A 489 9.77 -9.67 -8.42
N GLN A 490 10.28 -10.25 -7.34
CA GLN A 490 11.52 -9.81 -6.73
C GLN A 490 12.74 -10.42 -7.43
N PRO A 491 13.81 -9.66 -7.67
CA PRO A 491 15.00 -10.20 -8.31
C PRO A 491 15.77 -11.15 -7.37
N PRO A 492 16.48 -12.15 -7.93
CA PRO A 492 17.40 -13.01 -7.18
C PRO A 492 18.54 -12.22 -6.52
N THR A 493 19.27 -12.87 -5.60
CA THR A 493 20.61 -12.36 -5.24
C THR A 493 21.63 -12.69 -6.34
N ALA A 494 22.85 -12.12 -6.26
CA ALA A 494 23.89 -12.42 -7.25
C ALA A 494 24.41 -13.87 -7.16
N HIS A 495 24.14 -14.58 -6.05
CA HIS A 495 24.50 -15.98 -5.88
C HIS A 495 23.49 -16.95 -6.52
N SER A 496 22.32 -16.48 -6.91
CA SER A 496 21.25 -17.36 -7.39
C SER A 496 21.61 -18.13 -8.67
N LYS A 497 21.12 -19.36 -8.79
CA LYS A 497 21.16 -20.18 -10.02
C LYS A 497 20.18 -19.65 -11.08
N THR A 498 20.44 -18.48 -11.62
CA THR A 498 19.58 -17.85 -12.63
C THR A 498 19.44 -18.66 -13.93
N TRP A 499 20.34 -19.62 -14.18
CA TRP A 499 20.21 -20.57 -15.29
C TRP A 499 19.02 -21.54 -15.15
N LEU A 500 18.43 -21.65 -13.96
CA LEU A 500 17.16 -22.37 -13.74
C LEU A 500 15.94 -21.57 -14.17
N PHE A 501 16.08 -20.29 -14.53
CA PHE A 501 14.96 -19.51 -15.03
C PHE A 501 14.45 -20.07 -16.36
N GLY A 502 13.14 -20.29 -16.42
CA GLY A 502 12.47 -20.96 -17.55
C GLY A 502 12.57 -22.49 -17.54
N TRP A 503 13.19 -23.10 -16.54
CA TRP A 503 13.30 -24.57 -16.45
C TRP A 503 12.09 -25.19 -15.74
N SER A 504 11.57 -26.31 -16.26
CA SER A 504 10.40 -27.03 -15.75
C SER A 504 9.15 -26.16 -15.57
N ASN A 505 8.76 -25.84 -14.33
CA ASN A 505 7.58 -25.03 -14.01
C ASN A 505 7.93 -23.55 -13.85
N GLU A 506 9.22 -23.23 -13.73
CA GLU A 506 9.77 -21.89 -13.58
C GLU A 506 9.44 -20.99 -14.77
N GLY A 507 8.90 -19.80 -14.49
CA GLY A 507 8.43 -18.85 -15.50
C GLY A 507 8.97 -17.43 -15.33
N SER A 508 10.15 -17.25 -14.74
CA SER A 508 10.83 -15.96 -14.65
C SER A 508 11.24 -15.45 -16.04
N ILE A 509 10.97 -14.15 -16.27
CA ILE A 509 11.37 -13.42 -17.46
C ILE A 509 11.99 -12.08 -16.99
N PRO A 510 13.31 -12.06 -16.72
CA PRO A 510 14.00 -10.88 -16.19
C PRO A 510 13.76 -9.60 -16.98
N ALA A 511 13.67 -9.70 -18.31
CA ALA A 511 13.48 -8.56 -19.22
C ALA A 511 12.20 -7.76 -18.98
N ILE A 512 11.19 -8.35 -18.32
CA ILE A 512 9.92 -7.70 -17.98
C ILE A 512 9.68 -7.64 -16.47
N GLY A 513 10.72 -7.87 -15.66
CA GLY A 513 10.62 -7.87 -14.19
C GLY A 513 9.76 -9.00 -13.62
N ARG A 514 9.52 -10.07 -14.38
CA ARG A 514 8.80 -11.26 -13.91
C ARG A 514 9.79 -12.21 -13.26
N TYR A 515 9.59 -12.52 -11.99
CA TYR A 515 10.42 -13.47 -11.25
C TYR A 515 9.57 -14.39 -10.36
N TYR A 516 10.05 -15.62 -10.12
CA TYR A 516 9.50 -16.57 -9.15
C TYR A 516 7.99 -16.80 -9.26
N LYS A 517 7.52 -16.98 -10.49
CA LYS A 517 6.15 -17.42 -10.81
C LYS A 517 6.16 -18.60 -11.77
N THR A 518 5.18 -19.50 -11.65
CA THR A 518 5.05 -20.59 -12.61
C THR A 518 4.76 -20.06 -14.01
N LYS A 519 5.25 -20.75 -15.04
CA LYS A 519 5.08 -20.33 -16.44
C LYS A 519 3.62 -20.33 -16.89
N ASP A 520 2.85 -21.33 -16.46
CA ASP A 520 1.51 -21.60 -17.00
C ASP A 520 0.42 -20.79 -16.27
N LEU A 521 0.46 -20.79 -14.93
CA LEU A 521 -0.61 -20.21 -14.09
C LEU A 521 -0.16 -18.95 -13.34
N GLY A 522 1.12 -18.58 -13.40
CA GLY A 522 1.63 -17.44 -12.65
C GLY A 522 1.61 -17.61 -11.13
N LEU A 523 1.52 -18.85 -10.67
CA LEU A 523 1.50 -19.20 -9.25
C LEU A 523 2.84 -18.82 -8.59
N PRO A 524 2.85 -18.11 -7.45
CA PRO A 524 4.08 -17.75 -6.77
C PRO A 524 4.64 -18.91 -5.93
N TRP A 525 5.96 -18.99 -5.75
CA TRP A 525 6.59 -19.90 -4.77
C TRP A 525 6.68 -19.29 -3.36
N ALA A 526 6.31 -18.03 -3.19
CA ALA A 526 6.26 -17.40 -1.87
C ALA A 526 5.18 -16.33 -1.82
N VAL A 527 4.56 -16.15 -0.67
CA VAL A 527 3.49 -15.17 -0.45
C VAL A 527 3.75 -14.33 0.79
N ASN A 528 3.39 -13.05 0.73
CA ASN A 528 3.32 -12.15 1.87
C ASN A 528 1.84 -11.88 2.20
N ILE A 529 1.42 -12.22 3.40
CA ILE A 529 0.05 -12.13 3.87
C ILE A 529 0.00 -11.05 4.96
N PRO A 530 -0.83 -10.00 4.84
CA PRO A 530 -0.86 -8.86 5.78
C PRO A 530 -1.62 -9.19 7.08
N ALA A 531 -1.68 -10.45 7.46
CA ALA A 531 -2.38 -10.94 8.65
C ALA A 531 -1.80 -12.27 9.10
N GLU A 532 -2.17 -12.69 10.30
CA GLU A 532 -1.96 -14.07 10.70
C GLU A 532 -2.87 -15.01 9.90
N TRP A 533 -2.30 -16.13 9.48
CA TRP A 533 -2.84 -17.09 8.53
C TRP A 533 -2.54 -18.51 9.00
N ARG A 534 -3.50 -19.40 8.77
CA ARG A 534 -3.37 -20.83 9.04
C ARG A 534 -2.90 -21.51 7.75
N GLN A 535 -1.65 -21.95 7.74
CA GLN A 535 -1.08 -22.66 6.60
C GLN A 535 -1.84 -23.97 6.33
N PRO A 536 -1.97 -24.39 5.07
CA PRO A 536 -2.41 -25.73 4.73
C PRO A 536 -1.62 -26.81 5.46
N LEU A 537 -2.30 -27.92 5.72
CA LEU A 537 -1.65 -29.14 6.15
C LEU A 537 -0.75 -29.67 5.04
N GLU A 538 0.24 -30.46 5.44
CA GLU A 538 1.15 -31.13 4.54
C GLU A 538 0.44 -31.80 3.34
N LYS A 539 0.93 -31.52 2.12
CA LYS A 539 0.43 -32.03 0.82
C LYS A 539 -0.99 -31.59 0.46
N GLN A 540 -1.57 -30.64 1.19
CA GLN A 540 -2.85 -30.03 0.82
C GLN A 540 -2.57 -28.74 0.05
N PRO A 541 -2.77 -28.72 -1.28
CA PRO A 541 -2.38 -27.56 -2.06
C PRO A 541 -3.21 -26.34 -1.66
N VAL A 542 -2.57 -25.17 -1.62
CA VAL A 542 -3.18 -23.94 -1.10
C VAL A 542 -4.48 -23.58 -1.81
N ASN A 543 -4.61 -23.84 -3.11
CA ASN A 543 -5.82 -23.56 -3.88
C ASN A 543 -6.97 -24.51 -3.56
N ALA A 544 -6.71 -25.69 -2.99
CA ALA A 544 -7.77 -26.55 -2.44
C ALA A 544 -8.20 -26.08 -1.05
N CYS A 545 -7.24 -25.66 -0.22
CA CYS A 545 -7.51 -25.16 1.14
C CYS A 545 -8.12 -23.76 1.14
N TYR A 546 -7.80 -22.94 0.15
CA TYR A 546 -8.23 -21.57 -0.03
C TYR A 546 -8.66 -21.35 -1.48
N PRO A 547 -9.91 -21.68 -1.84
CA PRO A 547 -10.38 -21.68 -3.23
C PRO A 547 -10.24 -20.35 -3.97
N SER A 548 -10.38 -19.23 -3.26
CA SER A 548 -10.25 -17.88 -3.84
C SER A 548 -8.79 -17.45 -4.12
N PHE A 549 -7.79 -18.27 -3.75
CA PHE A 549 -6.38 -17.97 -3.97
C PHE A 549 -6.06 -17.79 -5.46
N VAL A 550 -6.61 -18.65 -6.33
CA VAL A 550 -6.34 -18.59 -7.78
C VAL A 550 -6.95 -17.34 -8.42
N ASP A 551 -8.12 -16.90 -7.96
CA ASP A 551 -8.73 -15.65 -8.41
C ASP A 551 -7.87 -14.44 -8.02
N TRP A 552 -7.30 -14.46 -6.82
CA TRP A 552 -6.34 -13.45 -6.36
C TRP A 552 -5.07 -13.45 -7.21
N VAL A 553 -4.48 -14.62 -7.49
CA VAL A 553 -3.29 -14.73 -8.38
C VAL A 553 -3.60 -14.23 -9.80
N ASN A 554 -4.67 -14.71 -10.42
CA ASN A 554 -5.03 -14.39 -11.81
C ASN A 554 -5.40 -12.91 -11.99
N SER A 555 -5.90 -12.27 -10.94
CA SER A 555 -6.20 -10.84 -10.94
C SER A 555 -5.01 -9.96 -10.54
N SER A 556 -3.83 -10.55 -10.31
CA SER A 556 -2.67 -9.83 -9.76
C SER A 556 -3.00 -9.07 -8.47
N GLY A 557 -3.86 -9.65 -7.63
CA GLY A 557 -4.29 -9.08 -6.36
C GLY A 557 -5.54 -8.20 -6.40
N ALA A 558 -6.06 -7.86 -7.59
CA ALA A 558 -7.20 -6.95 -7.72
C ALA A 558 -8.56 -7.55 -7.28
N LYS A 559 -8.65 -8.88 -7.15
CA LYS A 559 -9.84 -9.60 -6.66
C LYS A 559 -9.46 -10.51 -5.50
N ALA A 560 -10.45 -10.86 -4.68
CA ALA A 560 -10.29 -11.78 -3.54
C ALA A 560 -9.12 -11.41 -2.62
N ALA A 561 -8.95 -10.11 -2.32
CA ALA A 561 -7.86 -9.61 -1.49
C ALA A 561 -7.82 -10.22 -0.07
N ASP A 562 -8.93 -10.81 0.37
CA ASP A 562 -9.10 -11.49 1.65
C ASP A 562 -9.15 -13.02 1.54
N TRP A 563 -8.66 -13.60 0.44
CA TRP A 563 -8.67 -15.05 0.17
C TRP A 563 -8.19 -15.91 1.35
N TYR A 564 -7.26 -15.40 2.15
CA TYR A 564 -6.63 -16.08 3.28
C TYR A 564 -7.54 -16.19 4.54
N LYS A 565 -8.70 -15.53 4.56
CA LYS A 565 -9.60 -15.51 5.73
C LYS A 565 -10.51 -16.74 5.84
N SER A 566 -10.78 -17.44 4.73
CA SER A 566 -11.81 -18.49 4.67
C SER A 566 -11.25 -19.82 4.16
N PRO A 567 -10.57 -20.60 5.03
CA PRO A 567 -10.10 -21.92 4.65
C PRO A 567 -11.24 -22.95 4.55
N ALA A 568 -11.05 -23.94 3.69
CA ALA A 568 -11.82 -25.17 3.69
C ALA A 568 -11.64 -25.93 5.01
N ALA A 569 -12.73 -26.53 5.51
CA ALA A 569 -12.72 -27.26 6.78
C ALA A 569 -11.73 -28.43 6.76
N GLY A 570 -10.97 -28.58 7.85
CA GLY A 570 -10.01 -29.69 8.02
C GLY A 570 -8.76 -29.62 7.13
N CYS A 571 -8.53 -28.52 6.41
CA CYS A 571 -7.43 -28.40 5.47
C CYS A 571 -6.19 -27.66 6.02
N VAL A 572 -6.34 -26.91 7.11
CA VAL A 572 -5.30 -26.00 7.63
C VAL A 572 -4.84 -26.36 9.04
N PHE A 573 -3.65 -25.89 9.41
CA PHE A 573 -3.04 -26.03 10.72
C PHE A 573 -3.02 -24.69 11.51
N PRO A 574 -3.28 -24.70 12.83
CA PRO A 574 -3.87 -25.81 13.57
C PRO A 574 -5.30 -26.08 13.06
N THR A 575 -5.71 -27.34 13.14
CA THR A 575 -7.09 -27.70 12.83
C THR A 575 -8.01 -27.04 13.86
N PRO A 576 -9.06 -26.31 13.43
CA PRO A 576 -9.96 -25.59 14.33
C PRO A 576 -10.74 -26.50 15.28
#